data_AF-A0A1G6E2B9-F1
#
_entry.id   AF-A0A1G6E2B9-F1
#
_cell.length_a   1.000
_cell.length_b   1.000
_cell.length_c   1.000
_cell.angle_alpha   90.00
_cell.angle_beta   90.00
_cell.angle_gamma   90.00
#
_symmetry.space_group_name_H-M   'P 1'
#
loop_
_entity.id
_entity.type
_entity.pdbx_description
1 polymer ?
#
loop_
_entity_poly.entity_id
_entity_poly.type
_entity_poly.pdbx_seq_one_letter_code
_entity_poly.pdbx_strand_id
1 'polypeptide(L)'
;MMSYTEIDKLLHPDGYYTGSYDYITQLIYRFQRTYKTYFPDNALFSCDRNSQKYYFRDELNIKSDLDELQRLFDLALSESNPNRKLVIMRRFVWLYGDGILPEYDEWPLLKEVRHKYETLYYRILRMMVPNIRSEMSNSADQKFFDDIL
;
A
#
# COMPACT_ATOMS: atom_id res chain seq x y z
N MET A 1 -14.31 -10.57 -1.98
CA MET A 1 -15.10 -11.33 -0.99
C MET A 1 -14.22 -12.44 -0.45
N MET A 2 -14.07 -12.56 0.88
CA MET A 2 -13.27 -13.62 1.52
C MET A 2 -14.10 -14.34 2.58
N SER A 3 -14.03 -15.67 2.59
CA SER A 3 -14.56 -16.54 3.64
C SER A 3 -13.70 -16.46 4.91
N TYR A 4 -14.27 -16.82 6.06
CA TYR A 4 -13.49 -16.91 7.31
C TYR A 4 -12.31 -17.89 7.19
N THR A 5 -12.47 -18.98 6.43
CA THR A 5 -11.40 -19.96 6.19
C THR A 5 -10.28 -19.38 5.34
N GLU A 6 -10.58 -18.47 4.41
CA GLU A 6 -9.55 -17.77 3.64
C GLU A 6 -8.81 -16.78 4.54
N ILE A 7 -9.52 -16.01 5.38
CA ILE A 7 -8.89 -15.09 6.34
C ILE A 7 -8.03 -15.86 7.35
N ASP A 8 -8.51 -16.97 7.89
CA ASP A 8 -7.76 -17.81 8.83
C ASP A 8 -6.47 -18.37 8.20
N LYS A 9 -6.55 -18.85 6.95
CA LYS A 9 -5.36 -19.25 6.18
C LYS A 9 -4.38 -18.10 5.95
N LEU A 10 -4.88 -16.88 5.77
CA LEU A 10 -4.01 -15.70 5.63
C LEU A 10 -3.29 -15.35 6.94
N LEU A 11 -3.97 -15.51 8.08
CA LEU A 11 -3.40 -15.24 9.41
C LEU A 11 -2.49 -16.37 9.91
N HIS A 12 -2.72 -17.59 9.45
CA HIS A 12 -1.99 -18.79 9.86
C HIS A 12 -1.44 -19.55 8.64
N PRO A 13 -0.47 -18.96 7.92
CA PRO A 13 0.09 -19.56 6.69
C PRO A 13 0.77 -20.91 6.94
N ASP A 14 1.24 -21.18 8.17
CA ASP A 14 1.91 -22.43 8.56
C ASP A 14 0.93 -23.60 8.78
N GLY A 15 -0.37 -23.40 8.55
CA GLY A 15 -1.38 -24.45 8.55
C GLY A 15 -1.90 -24.87 9.92
N TYR A 16 -1.46 -24.23 11.00
CA TYR A 16 -2.11 -24.35 12.30
C TYR A 16 -3.43 -23.57 12.28
N TYR A 17 -4.52 -24.26 11.92
CA TYR A 17 -5.88 -23.75 12.08
C TYR A 17 -6.10 -23.39 13.56
N THR A 18 -6.21 -22.10 13.88
CA THR A 18 -6.47 -21.66 15.28
C THR A 18 -7.71 -20.79 15.43
N GLY A 19 -8.24 -20.21 14.34
CA GLY A 19 -9.43 -19.37 14.40
C GLY A 19 -10.73 -20.13 14.09
N SER A 20 -11.61 -20.25 15.07
CA SER A 20 -13.03 -20.52 14.76
C SER A 20 -13.64 -19.31 14.03
N TYR A 21 -14.77 -19.51 13.36
CA TYR A 21 -15.55 -18.41 12.78
C TYR A 21 -15.78 -17.27 13.80
N ASP A 22 -16.01 -17.61 15.06
CA ASP A 22 -16.19 -16.64 16.15
C ASP A 22 -14.92 -15.85 16.46
N TYR A 23 -13.74 -16.47 16.37
CA TYR A 23 -12.47 -15.78 16.56
C TYR A 23 -12.23 -14.72 15.47
N ILE A 24 -12.39 -15.10 14.19
CA ILE A 24 -12.26 -14.18 13.06
C ILE A 24 -13.29 -13.05 13.17
N THR A 25 -14.52 -13.39 13.56
CA THR A 25 -15.59 -12.42 13.80
C THR A 25 -15.18 -11.40 14.88
N GLN A 26 -14.61 -11.86 16.01
CA GLN A 26 -14.14 -11.00 17.07
C GLN A 26 -12.98 -10.09 16.64
N LEU A 27 -12.03 -10.61 15.85
CA LEU A 27 -10.93 -9.81 15.29
C LEU A 27 -11.48 -8.66 14.43
N ILE A 28 -12.43 -8.94 13.54
CA ILE A 28 -13.04 -7.92 12.68
C ILE A 28 -13.82 -6.90 13.51
N TYR A 29 -14.58 -7.32 14.52
CA TYR A 29 -15.25 -6.37 15.42
C TYR A 29 -14.28 -5.49 16.20
N ARG A 30 -13.14 -6.04 16.67
CA ARG A 30 -12.09 -5.24 17.32
C ARG A 30 -11.49 -4.23 16.37
N PHE A 31 -11.16 -4.64 15.14
CA PHE A 31 -10.68 -3.74 14.10
C PHE A 31 -11.68 -2.60 13.85
N GLN A 32 -12.95 -2.92 13.61
CA GLN A 32 -13.99 -1.90 13.41
C GLN A 32 -14.12 -0.93 14.59
N ARG A 33 -14.01 -1.43 15.83
CA ARG A 33 -14.06 -0.59 17.03
C ARG A 33 -12.88 0.37 17.08
N THR A 34 -11.67 -0.07 16.75
CA THR A 34 -10.47 0.77 16.70
C THR A 34 -10.63 1.91 15.70
N TYR A 35 -11.24 1.64 14.54
CA TYR A 35 -11.39 2.62 13.46
C TYR A 35 -12.70 3.40 13.49
N LYS A 36 -13.57 3.17 14.47
CA LYS A 36 -14.86 3.88 14.62
C LYS A 36 -14.68 5.40 14.73
N THR A 37 -13.56 5.87 15.28
CA THR A 37 -13.27 7.31 15.37
C THR A 37 -13.05 7.95 13.99
N TYR A 38 -12.56 7.18 13.02
CA TYR A 38 -12.31 7.64 11.65
C TYR A 38 -13.51 7.39 10.73
N PHE A 39 -14.30 6.35 11.00
CA PHE A 39 -15.49 5.97 10.24
C PHE A 39 -16.69 5.75 11.18
N PRO A 40 -17.25 6.82 11.78
CA PRO A 40 -18.25 6.72 12.84
C PRO A 40 -19.58 6.10 12.38
N ASP A 41 -19.96 6.39 11.14
CA ASP A 41 -21.25 5.99 10.55
C ASP A 41 -21.12 4.80 9.60
N ASN A 42 -19.89 4.32 9.35
CA ASN A 42 -19.61 3.31 8.33
C ASN A 42 -18.78 2.15 8.91
N ALA A 43 -19.38 0.98 9.01
CA ALA A 43 -18.63 -0.24 9.26
C ALA A 43 -17.72 -0.53 8.05
N LEU A 44 -16.39 -0.56 8.23
CA LEU A 44 -15.43 -0.83 7.15
C LEU A 44 -15.61 -2.20 6.48
N PHE A 45 -16.15 -3.15 7.24
CA PHE A 45 -16.45 -4.50 6.77
C PHE A 45 -17.93 -4.83 6.99
N SER A 46 -18.53 -5.56 6.05
CA SER A 46 -19.79 -6.25 6.27
C SER A 46 -19.54 -7.75 6.40
N CYS A 47 -20.41 -8.44 7.15
CA CYS A 47 -20.38 -9.88 7.33
C CYS A 47 -21.74 -10.44 6.92
N ASP A 48 -21.74 -11.37 5.97
CA ASP A 48 -22.91 -12.20 5.69
C ASP A 48 -22.83 -13.46 6.55
N ARG A 49 -23.69 -13.52 7.57
CA ARG A 49 -23.74 -14.63 8.52
C ARG A 49 -24.16 -15.96 7.88
N ASN A 50 -24.95 -15.91 6.80
CA ASN A 50 -25.43 -17.13 6.15
C ASN A 50 -24.32 -17.77 5.31
N SER A 51 -23.51 -16.97 4.64
CA SER A 51 -22.39 -17.46 3.84
C SER A 51 -21.05 -17.49 4.60
N GLN A 52 -20.99 -16.92 5.81
CA GLN A 52 -19.78 -16.75 6.63
C GLN A 52 -18.66 -16.03 5.88
N LYS A 53 -19.05 -15.02 5.08
CA LYS A 53 -18.14 -14.23 4.26
C LYS A 53 -18.06 -12.80 4.73
N TYR A 54 -16.90 -12.22 4.51
CA TYR A 54 -16.59 -10.83 4.84
C TYR A 54 -16.32 -10.04 3.57
N TYR A 55 -16.76 -8.79 3.61
CA TYR A 55 -16.66 -7.84 2.50
C TYR A 55 -16.07 -6.55 3.04
N PHE A 56 -15.03 -6.04 2.37
CA PHE A 56 -14.65 -4.66 2.53
C PHE A 56 -15.69 -3.80 1.79
N ARG A 57 -16.11 -2.68 2.38
CA ARG A 57 -17.11 -1.80 1.77
C ARG A 57 -16.46 -0.85 0.78
N ASP A 58 -16.28 -1.33 -0.45
CA ASP A 58 -15.67 -0.58 -1.55
C ASP A 58 -16.40 0.75 -1.83
N GLU A 59 -17.70 0.84 -1.53
CA GLU A 59 -18.50 2.07 -1.69
C GLU A 59 -18.03 3.25 -0.81
N LEU A 60 -17.18 2.99 0.18
CA LEU A 60 -16.60 4.03 1.03
C LEU A 60 -15.51 4.84 0.32
N ASN A 61 -15.11 4.47 -0.91
CA ASN A 61 -14.08 5.14 -1.71
C ASN A 61 -12.78 5.40 -0.94
N ILE A 62 -12.44 4.50 -0.01
CA ILE A 62 -11.21 4.57 0.76
C ILE A 62 -10.07 4.25 -0.20
N LYS A 63 -9.27 5.27 -0.55
CA LYS A 63 -8.08 5.09 -1.36
C LYS A 63 -6.94 4.62 -0.47
N SER A 64 -6.34 3.48 -0.81
CA SER A 64 -5.14 3.01 -0.14
C SER A 64 -3.91 3.78 -0.64
N ASP A 65 -2.85 3.81 0.18
CA ASP A 65 -1.55 4.33 -0.25
C ASP A 65 -1.00 3.55 -1.45
N LEU A 66 -1.33 2.26 -1.57
CA LEU A 66 -0.99 1.42 -2.72
C LEU A 66 -1.67 1.86 -4.02
N ASP A 67 -2.92 2.34 -3.94
CA ASP A 67 -3.63 2.92 -5.08
C ASP A 67 -3.01 4.25 -5.50
N GLU A 68 -2.62 5.07 -4.53
CA GLU A 68 -1.95 6.35 -4.79
C GLU A 68 -0.55 6.14 -5.38
N LEU A 69 0.21 5.14 -4.91
CA LEU A 69 1.49 4.76 -5.51
C LEU A 69 1.32 4.38 -6.98
N GLN A 70 0.34 3.52 -7.31
CA GLN A 70 0.07 3.14 -8.69
C GLN A 70 -0.30 4.37 -9.55
N ARG A 71 -1.18 5.24 -9.04
CA ARG A 71 -1.58 6.47 -9.72
C ARG A 71 -0.38 7.41 -9.98
N LEU A 72 0.50 7.58 -8.99
CA LEU A 72 1.70 8.42 -9.12
C LEU A 72 2.68 7.83 -10.14
N PHE A 73 2.82 6.51 -10.18
CA PHE A 73 3.63 5.82 -11.18
C PHE A 73 3.11 6.08 -12.60
N ASP A 74 1.81 5.87 -12.83
CA ASP A 74 1.19 6.07 -14.15
C ASP A 74 1.26 7.54 -14.59
N LEU A 75 1.13 8.47 -13.63
CA LEU A 75 1.28 9.90 -13.90
C LEU A 75 2.73 10.26 -14.25
N ALA A 76 3.73 9.66 -13.59
CA ALA A 76 5.14 9.89 -13.92
C ALA A 76 5.49 9.37 -15.33
N LEU A 77 4.88 8.28 -15.78
CA LEU A 77 5.07 7.74 -17.13
C LEU A 77 4.49 8.65 -18.21
N SER A 78 3.32 9.23 -17.97
CA SER A 78 2.59 10.05 -18.94
C SER A 78 2.96 11.53 -18.94
N GLU A 79 3.56 12.04 -17.85
CA GLU A 79 4.00 13.44 -17.77
C GLU A 79 5.13 13.72 -18.77
N SER A 80 5.08 14.85 -19.46
CA SER A 80 6.08 15.26 -20.43
C SER A 80 6.99 16.36 -19.91
N ASN A 81 6.51 17.17 -18.95
CA ASN A 81 7.29 18.22 -18.31
C ASN A 81 8.26 17.62 -17.27
N PRO A 82 9.60 17.75 -17.44
CA PRO A 82 10.58 17.15 -16.55
C PRO A 82 10.44 17.54 -15.09
N ASN A 83 10.21 18.84 -14.82
CA ASN A 83 10.11 19.36 -13.45
C ASN A 83 8.85 18.83 -12.74
N ARG A 84 7.71 18.82 -13.43
CA ARG A 84 6.47 18.25 -12.88
C ARG A 84 6.63 16.75 -12.65
N LYS A 85 7.29 16.04 -13.59
CA LYS A 85 7.60 14.62 -13.44
C LYS A 85 8.45 14.36 -12.20
N LEU A 86 9.46 15.19 -11.95
CA LEU A 86 10.28 15.07 -10.74
C LEU A 86 9.50 15.31 -9.45
N VAL A 87 8.60 16.29 -9.42
CA VAL A 87 7.70 16.49 -8.27
C VAL A 87 6.84 15.25 -8.02
N ILE A 88 6.28 14.64 -9.08
CA ILE A 88 5.49 13.40 -8.97
C ILE A 88 6.35 12.25 -8.45
N MET A 89 7.55 12.05 -9.02
CA MET A 89 8.46 10.98 -8.63
C MET A 89 8.97 11.15 -7.18
N ARG A 90 9.28 12.38 -6.73
CA ARG A 90 9.64 12.67 -5.33
C ARG A 90 8.49 12.32 -4.39
N ARG A 91 7.25 12.64 -4.75
CA ARG A 91 6.06 12.26 -3.97
C ARG A 91 5.87 10.74 -3.92
N PHE A 92 6.12 10.03 -5.02
CA PHE A 92 6.10 8.56 -5.04
C PHE A 92 7.12 8.00 -4.03
N VAL A 93 8.37 8.45 -4.09
CA VAL A 93 9.44 7.99 -3.19
C VAL A 93 9.09 8.28 -1.73
N TRP A 94 8.58 9.48 -1.44
CA TRP A 94 8.15 9.83 -0.09
C TRP A 94 7.02 8.94 0.43
N LEU A 95 6.01 8.67 -0.42
CA LEU A 95 4.88 7.80 -0.04
C LEU A 95 5.32 6.34 0.14
N TYR A 96 6.28 5.88 -0.66
CA TYR A 96 6.85 4.54 -0.51
C TYR A 96 7.62 4.42 0.81
N GLY A 97 8.35 5.47 1.21
CA GLY A 97 8.99 5.57 2.53
C GLY A 97 9.89 4.37 2.84
N ASP A 98 9.49 3.59 3.85
CA ASP A 98 10.20 2.42 4.37
C ASP A 98 9.79 1.09 3.69
N GLY A 99 8.96 1.16 2.65
CA GLY A 99 8.46 -0.01 1.92
C GLY A 99 7.05 -0.43 2.31
N ILE A 100 6.56 -1.50 1.67
CA ILE A 100 5.17 -1.95 1.85
C ILE A 100 5.04 -2.83 3.10
N LEU A 101 4.35 -2.31 4.12
CA LEU A 101 3.98 -3.02 5.36
C LEU A 101 5.19 -3.67 6.06
N PRO A 102 6.31 -2.96 6.28
CA PRO A 102 7.60 -3.54 6.67
C PRO A 102 7.53 -4.47 7.88
N GLU A 103 6.67 -4.17 8.86
CA GLU A 103 6.44 -4.95 10.08
C GLU A 103 5.86 -6.37 9.85
N TYR A 104 5.44 -6.69 8.63
CA TYR A 104 4.91 -7.99 8.22
C TYR A 104 5.80 -8.68 7.16
N ASP A 105 7.13 -8.58 7.29
CA ASP A 105 8.09 -9.06 6.28
C ASP A 105 8.18 -10.56 6.12
N GLU A 106 8.02 -11.26 7.24
CA GLU A 106 7.99 -12.72 7.24
C GLU A 106 6.69 -13.29 6.66
N TRP A 107 5.65 -12.47 6.43
CA TRP A 107 4.36 -12.95 5.94
C TRP A 107 4.44 -13.35 4.47
N PRO A 108 4.34 -14.65 4.12
CA PRO A 108 4.59 -15.11 2.75
C PRO A 108 3.66 -14.48 1.71
N LEU A 109 2.43 -14.17 2.12
CA LEU A 109 1.38 -13.62 1.27
C LEU A 109 1.64 -12.17 0.85
N LEU A 110 2.45 -11.43 1.62
CA LEU A 110 2.81 -10.05 1.28
C LEU A 110 4.03 -9.98 0.36
N LYS A 111 4.76 -11.08 0.17
CA LYS A 111 5.97 -11.11 -0.65
C LYS A 111 5.71 -10.67 -2.09
N GLU A 112 4.64 -11.17 -2.72
CA GLU A 112 4.30 -10.80 -4.09
C GLU A 112 3.90 -9.32 -4.22
N VAL A 113 3.10 -8.83 -3.27
CA VAL A 113 2.68 -7.42 -3.24
C VAL A 113 3.89 -6.52 -3.05
N ARG A 114 4.76 -6.82 -2.08
CA ARG A 114 6.01 -6.09 -1.85
C ARG A 114 6.88 -6.07 -3.09
N HIS A 115 7.14 -7.23 -3.67
CA HIS A 115 7.98 -7.33 -4.86
C HIS A 115 7.44 -6.49 -6.03
N LYS A 116 6.11 -6.48 -6.23
CA LYS A 116 5.45 -5.61 -7.22
C LYS A 116 5.78 -4.14 -6.97
N TYR A 117 5.59 -3.64 -5.76
CA TYR A 117 5.77 -2.21 -5.45
C TYR A 117 7.25 -1.81 -5.33
N GLU A 118 8.13 -2.69 -4.86
CA GLU A 118 9.59 -2.53 -4.92
C GLU A 118 10.06 -2.38 -6.36
N THR A 119 9.53 -3.18 -7.27
CA THR A 119 9.85 -3.07 -8.70
C THR A 119 9.44 -1.71 -9.27
N LEU A 120 8.26 -1.19 -8.88
CA LEU A 120 7.83 0.17 -9.27
C LEU A 120 8.76 1.23 -8.70
N TYR A 121 9.15 1.11 -7.43
CA TYR A 121 10.09 2.00 -6.76
C TYR A 121 11.43 2.06 -7.48
N TYR A 122 12.05 0.91 -7.78
CA TYR A 122 13.31 0.88 -8.53
C TYR A 122 13.19 1.49 -9.93
N ARG A 123 12.04 1.32 -10.61
CA ARG A 123 11.80 1.97 -11.90
C ARG A 123 11.70 3.49 -11.76
N ILE A 124 11.01 3.99 -10.74
CA ILE A 124 10.94 5.42 -10.44
C ILE A 124 12.33 6.00 -10.21
N LEU A 125 13.14 5.37 -9.34
CA LEU A 125 14.51 5.82 -9.09
C LEU A 125 15.35 5.91 -10.37
N ARG A 126 15.27 4.88 -11.23
CA ARG A 126 15.96 4.88 -12.53
C ARG A 126 15.49 5.99 -13.47
N MET A 127 14.19 6.31 -13.46
CA MET A 127 13.63 7.42 -14.24
C MET A 127 14.01 8.79 -13.65
N MET A 128 14.19 8.90 -12.34
CA MET A 128 14.59 10.16 -11.70
C MET A 128 15.98 10.61 -12.14
N VAL A 129 16.97 9.72 -12.20
CA VAL A 129 18.37 10.04 -12.52
C VAL A 129 18.54 10.94 -13.76
N PRO A 130 18.00 10.62 -14.95
CA PRO A 130 18.14 11.48 -16.12
C PRO A 130 17.39 12.82 -15.98
N ASN A 131 16.23 12.83 -15.31
CA ASN A 131 15.46 14.07 -15.12
C ASN A 131 16.18 15.02 -14.14
N ILE A 132 16.85 14.50 -13.12
CA ILE A 132 17.68 15.28 -12.20
C ILE A 132 18.87 15.88 -12.94
N ARG A 133 19.56 15.07 -13.77
CA ARG A 133 20.70 15.55 -14.56
C ARG A 133 20.31 16.67 -15.54
N SER A 134 19.09 16.67 -16.06
CA SER A 134 18.58 17.79 -16.86
C SER A 134 18.26 19.05 -16.05
N GLU A 135 18.05 18.94 -14.74
CA GLU A 135 17.85 20.08 -13.83
C GLU A 135 19.16 20.61 -13.22
N MET A 136 20.19 19.76 -13.08
CA MET A 136 21.53 20.05 -12.50
C MET A 136 22.37 21.10 -13.24
N SER A 137 21.81 21.80 -14.22
CA SER A 137 22.29 23.14 -14.61
C SER A 137 22.06 24.22 -13.52
N ASN A 138 21.38 23.91 -12.40
CA ASN A 138 21.21 24.78 -11.23
C ASN A 138 21.68 24.09 -9.92
N SER A 139 22.44 24.80 -9.09
CA SER A 139 23.32 24.27 -8.03
C SER A 139 22.65 23.81 -6.72
N ALA A 140 21.34 23.96 -6.53
CA ALA A 140 20.66 23.67 -5.27
C ALA A 140 20.25 22.19 -5.09
N ASP A 141 20.00 21.47 -6.20
CA ASP A 141 19.52 20.08 -6.15
C ASP A 141 20.64 19.06 -5.90
N GLN A 142 21.92 19.44 -6.04
CA GLN A 142 23.08 18.55 -5.85
C GLN A 142 23.16 18.00 -4.42
N LYS A 143 22.90 18.84 -3.42
CA LYS A 143 23.08 18.51 -2.00
C LYS A 143 22.07 17.47 -1.48
N PHE A 144 20.84 17.48 -1.98
CA PHE A 144 19.80 16.51 -1.57
C PHE A 144 20.13 15.07 -2.02
N PHE A 145 20.82 14.91 -3.15
CA PHE A 145 21.15 13.59 -3.69
C PHE A 145 22.42 12.98 -3.10
N ASP A 146 23.39 13.79 -2.71
CA ASP A 146 24.58 13.33 -1.99
C ASP A 146 24.22 12.78 -0.59
N ASP A 147 23.07 13.17 -0.04
CA ASP A 147 22.58 12.72 1.28
C ASP A 147 21.68 11.46 1.21
N ILE A 148 21.23 11.03 0.02
CA ILE A 148 20.28 9.90 -0.17
C ILE A 148 20.93 8.65 -0.78
N LEU A 149 22.09 8.79 -1.45
CA LEU A 149 22.88 7.68 -2.03
C LEU A 149 24.09 7.32 -1.15
#